data_AF-A0A8J8K604-F1
#
_entry.id   AF-A0A8J8K604-F1
#
_cell.length_a   1.000
_cell.length_b   1.000
_cell.length_c   1.000
_cell.angle_alpha   90.00
_cell.angle_beta   90.00
_cell.angle_gamma   90.00
#
_symmetry.space_group_name_H-M   'P 1'
#
loop_
_entity.id
_entity.type
_entity.pdbx_description
1 polymer ?
#
loop_
_entity_poly.entity_id
_entity_poly.type
_entity_poly.pdbx_seq_one_letter_code
_entity_poly.pdbx_strand_id
1 'polypeptide(L)'
;MFKQIKSTYKKIAFTKYMRIENYIELLDKKYIVTSLNDRERIKEIHKLVRETLKAVKVLTFINTISYFGIYFSMISAVFSSGFILSGITETLGIIVGFFGTTLFVVLLFFTGKLNDLYYQDLNMMSSHIITIYSKHKMVDENLYGGENSYQSFINFFSENLK
;
A
#
# COMPACT_ATOMS: atom_id res chain seq x y z
N MET A 1 -19.79 9.24 -15.59
CA MET A 1 -19.24 9.74 -14.30
C MET A 1 -18.73 8.63 -13.37
N PHE A 2 -19.50 7.56 -13.11
CA PHE A 2 -19.06 6.45 -12.23
C PHE A 2 -17.80 5.67 -12.67
N LYS A 3 -17.51 5.57 -13.97
CA LYS A 3 -16.30 4.90 -14.49
C LYS A 3 -14.99 5.64 -14.13
N GLN A 4 -15.01 6.97 -14.07
CA GLN A 4 -13.81 7.77 -13.72
C GLN A 4 -13.49 7.69 -12.23
N ILE A 5 -14.51 7.69 -11.37
CA ILE A 5 -14.34 7.57 -9.91
C ILE A 5 -13.67 6.22 -9.56
N LYS A 6 -14.09 5.12 -10.21
CA LYS A 6 -13.51 3.79 -10.00
C LYS A 6 -12.01 3.71 -10.37
N SER A 7 -11.56 4.52 -11.33
CA SER A 7 -10.16 4.62 -11.77
C SER A 7 -9.30 5.41 -10.77
N THR A 8 -9.82 6.52 -10.25
CA THR A 8 -9.08 7.41 -9.33
C THR A 8 -8.85 6.77 -7.97
N TYR A 9 -9.85 6.08 -7.39
CA TYR A 9 -9.69 5.40 -6.10
C TYR A 9 -8.77 4.17 -6.16
N LYS A 10 -8.68 3.52 -7.32
CA LYS A 10 -7.68 2.45 -7.54
C LYS A 10 -6.24 2.97 -7.55
N LYS A 11 -6.02 4.27 -7.75
CA LYS A 11 -4.69 4.86 -7.90
C LYS A 11 -4.09 5.36 -6.57
N ILE A 12 -4.86 5.94 -5.65
CA ILE A 12 -4.25 6.77 -4.60
C ILE A 12 -3.51 5.94 -3.51
N ALA A 13 -4.14 4.93 -2.90
CA ALA A 13 -3.48 4.12 -1.87
C ALA A 13 -2.62 2.98 -2.44
N PHE A 14 -3.02 2.44 -3.60
CA PHE A 14 -2.32 1.34 -4.25
C PHE A 14 -1.03 1.78 -4.95
N THR A 15 -0.88 3.05 -5.34
CA THR A 15 0.31 3.50 -6.08
C THR A 15 1.61 3.32 -5.33
N LYS A 16 1.66 3.47 -3.99
CA LYS A 16 2.94 3.29 -3.27
C LYS A 16 3.43 1.83 -3.30
N TYR A 17 2.52 0.88 -3.18
CA TYR A 17 2.84 -0.55 -3.18
C TYR A 17 2.95 -1.13 -4.60
N MET A 18 2.09 -0.71 -5.53
CA MET A 18 2.20 -1.06 -6.94
C MET A 18 3.48 -0.52 -7.58
N ARG A 19 4.02 0.60 -7.09
CA ARG A 19 5.33 1.09 -7.54
C ARG A 19 6.44 0.06 -7.27
N ILE A 20 6.40 -0.61 -6.12
CA ILE A 20 7.37 -1.67 -5.76
C ILE A 20 7.16 -2.88 -6.67
N GLU A 21 5.93 -3.32 -6.87
CA GLU A 21 5.58 -4.43 -7.78
C GLU A 21 6.06 -4.16 -9.22
N ASN A 22 5.71 -3.00 -9.77
CA ASN A 22 6.10 -2.59 -11.11
C ASN A 22 7.63 -2.49 -11.25
N TYR A 23 8.31 -1.99 -10.22
CA TYR A 23 9.76 -1.88 -10.23
C TYR A 23 10.42 -3.25 -10.29
N ILE A 24 9.94 -4.20 -9.49
CA ILE A 24 10.43 -5.58 -9.52
C ILE A 24 10.16 -6.21 -10.90
N GLU A 25 8.97 -6.04 -11.47
CA GLU A 25 8.67 -6.54 -12.83
C GLU A 25 9.57 -5.94 -13.92
N LEU A 26 9.98 -4.68 -13.77
CA LEU A 26 10.93 -4.05 -14.68
C LEU A 26 12.33 -4.66 -14.55
N LEU A 27 12.77 -4.99 -13.33
CA LEU A 27 14.04 -5.69 -13.10
C LEU A 27 14.03 -7.07 -13.75
N ASP A 28 12.95 -7.83 -13.59
CA ASP A 28 12.77 -9.16 -14.20
C ASP A 28 12.86 -9.10 -15.73
N LYS A 29 12.27 -8.07 -16.35
CA LYS A 29 12.30 -7.88 -17.80
C LYS A 29 13.67 -7.46 -18.31
N LYS A 30 14.40 -6.66 -17.52
CA LYS A 30 15.67 -6.06 -17.96
C LYS A 30 16.87 -6.97 -17.74
N TYR A 31 16.82 -7.88 -16.78
CA TYR A 31 17.98 -8.65 -16.35
C TYR A 31 17.73 -10.16 -16.34
N ILE A 32 18.67 -10.89 -16.94
CA ILE A 32 18.66 -12.35 -16.95
C ILE A 32 19.53 -12.85 -15.81
N VAL A 33 18.91 -13.43 -14.80
CA VAL A 33 19.61 -14.11 -13.69
C VAL A 33 20.06 -15.47 -14.18
N THR A 34 21.36 -15.77 -14.12
CA THR A 34 21.92 -17.05 -14.62
C THR A 34 22.01 -18.11 -13.53
N SER A 35 22.17 -17.70 -12.27
CA SER A 35 22.22 -18.58 -11.10
C SER A 35 20.83 -19.17 -10.79
N LEU A 36 20.75 -20.51 -10.73
CA LEU A 36 19.52 -21.23 -10.36
C LEU A 36 19.05 -20.87 -8.95
N ASN A 37 19.98 -20.81 -7.97
CA ASN A 37 19.68 -20.45 -6.59
C ASN A 37 19.10 -19.03 -6.48
N ASP A 38 19.66 -18.07 -7.23
CA ASP A 38 19.15 -16.70 -7.22
C ASP A 38 17.78 -16.57 -7.91
N ARG A 39 17.54 -17.36 -8.98
CA ARG A 39 16.19 -17.44 -9.58
C ARG A 39 15.16 -17.98 -8.61
N GLU A 40 15.49 -19.03 -7.87
CA GLU A 40 14.58 -19.60 -6.86
C GLU A 40 14.29 -18.59 -5.75
N ARG A 41 15.32 -17.90 -5.24
CA ARG A 41 15.16 -16.83 -4.25
C ARG A 41 14.29 -15.69 -4.77
N ILE A 42 14.51 -15.21 -5.99
CA ILE A 42 13.68 -14.16 -6.60
C ILE A 42 12.23 -14.65 -6.69
N LYS A 43 11.99 -15.89 -7.15
CA LYS A 43 10.65 -16.46 -7.24
C LYS A 43 9.94 -16.53 -5.88
N GLU A 44 10.67 -16.88 -4.82
CA GLU A 44 10.15 -16.87 -3.45
C GLU A 44 9.80 -15.45 -3.00
N ILE A 45 10.69 -14.48 -3.22
CA ILE A 45 10.43 -13.08 -2.85
C ILE A 45 9.23 -12.55 -3.64
N HIS A 46 9.07 -12.88 -4.92
CA HIS A 46 7.88 -12.53 -5.71
C HIS A 46 6.58 -13.12 -5.15
N LYS A 47 6.65 -14.34 -4.61
CA LYS A 47 5.49 -14.95 -3.97
C LYS A 47 5.11 -14.15 -2.71
N LEU A 48 6.10 -13.86 -1.87
CA LEU A 48 5.91 -13.07 -0.65
C LEU A 48 5.39 -11.65 -0.95
N VAL A 49 5.97 -10.96 -1.93
CA VAL A 49 5.52 -9.63 -2.38
C VAL A 49 4.05 -9.67 -2.80
N ARG A 50 3.63 -10.67 -3.59
CA ARG A 50 2.23 -10.80 -4.02
C ARG A 50 1.26 -11.09 -2.87
N GLU A 51 1.67 -11.90 -1.90
CA GLU A 51 0.89 -12.19 -0.70
C GLU A 51 0.75 -10.94 0.18
N THR A 52 1.85 -10.24 0.44
CA THR A 52 1.86 -8.97 1.18
C THR A 52 1.02 -7.90 0.50
N LEU A 53 1.13 -7.79 -0.84
CA LEU A 53 0.28 -6.88 -1.62
C LEU A 53 -1.20 -7.19 -1.45
N LYS A 54 -1.60 -8.47 -1.51
CA LYS A 54 -2.98 -8.89 -1.24
C LYS A 54 -3.45 -8.47 0.15
N ALA A 55 -2.65 -8.71 1.18
CA ALA A 55 -2.96 -8.32 2.56
C ALA A 55 -3.18 -6.81 2.68
N VAL A 56 -2.29 -6.01 2.10
CA VAL A 56 -2.43 -4.55 2.02
C VAL A 56 -3.71 -4.12 1.31
N LYS A 57 -4.13 -4.80 0.23
CA LYS A 57 -5.41 -4.48 -0.45
C LYS A 57 -6.60 -4.66 0.49
N VAL A 58 -6.59 -5.75 1.25
CA VAL A 58 -7.64 -6.05 2.23
C VAL A 58 -7.65 -5.01 3.34
N LEU A 59 -6.50 -4.67 3.92
CA LEU A 59 -6.41 -3.64 4.96
C LEU A 59 -6.86 -2.27 4.47
N THR A 60 -6.49 -1.89 3.25
CA THR A 60 -6.92 -0.62 2.64
C THR A 60 -8.44 -0.57 2.48
N PHE A 61 -9.05 -1.70 2.10
CA PHE A 61 -10.50 -1.82 2.00
C PHE A 61 -11.18 -1.69 3.37
N ILE A 62 -10.66 -2.38 4.39
CA ILE A 62 -11.16 -2.26 5.78
C ILE A 62 -11.04 -0.82 6.27
N ASN A 63 -9.94 -0.13 5.99
CA ASN A 63 -9.77 1.28 6.34
C ASN A 63 -10.82 2.16 5.70
N THR A 64 -11.07 1.93 4.41
CA THR A 64 -12.06 2.69 3.65
C THR A 64 -13.45 2.51 4.26
N ILE A 65 -13.85 1.28 4.57
CA ILE A 65 -15.12 0.99 5.24
C ILE A 65 -15.18 1.66 6.62
N SER A 66 -14.11 1.59 7.39
CA SER A 66 -14.06 2.18 8.74
C SER A 66 -14.20 3.69 8.69
N TYR A 67 -13.57 4.37 7.72
CA TYR A 67 -13.76 5.80 7.48
C TYR A 67 -15.21 6.14 7.11
N PHE A 68 -15.84 5.35 6.24
CA PHE A 68 -17.26 5.54 5.94
C PHE A 68 -18.13 5.34 7.19
N GLY A 69 -17.85 4.32 7.99
CA GLY A 69 -18.54 4.06 9.26
C GLY A 69 -18.47 5.26 10.20
N ILE A 70 -17.26 5.79 10.43
CA ILE A 70 -17.06 7.00 11.26
C ILE A 70 -17.81 8.20 10.69
N TYR A 71 -17.74 8.41 9.37
CA TYR A 71 -18.43 9.51 8.72
C TYR A 71 -19.95 9.44 8.90
N PHE A 72 -20.54 8.26 8.69
CA PHE A 72 -21.97 8.04 8.92
C PHE A 72 -22.34 8.22 10.39
N SER A 73 -21.53 7.74 11.32
CA SER A 73 -21.74 7.95 12.76
C SER A 73 -21.70 9.43 13.13
N MET A 74 -20.75 10.20 12.57
CA MET A 74 -20.64 11.63 12.81
C MET A 74 -21.85 12.39 12.25
N ILE A 75 -22.27 12.09 11.02
CA ILE A 75 -23.50 12.66 10.43
C ILE A 75 -24.71 12.33 11.29
N SER A 76 -24.87 11.05 11.66
CA SER A 76 -26.00 10.61 12.48
C SER A 76 -26.06 11.37 13.81
N ALA A 77 -24.93 11.61 14.46
CA ALA A 77 -24.86 12.36 15.71
C ALA A 77 -25.27 13.84 15.54
N VAL A 78 -24.85 14.48 14.44
CA VAL A 78 -25.25 15.86 14.12
C VAL A 78 -26.76 15.95 13.88
N PHE A 79 -27.33 15.04 13.08
CA PHE A 79 -28.76 15.05 12.80
C PHE A 79 -29.62 14.70 14.02
N SER A 80 -29.17 13.80 14.90
CA SER A 80 -29.87 13.52 16.16
C SER A 80 -29.87 14.73 17.10
N SER A 81 -28.81 15.54 17.12
CA SER A 81 -28.77 16.75 17.96
C SER A 81 -29.69 17.88 17.47
N GLY A 82 -30.13 17.84 16.21
CA GLY A 82 -30.96 18.90 15.60
C GLY A 82 -32.45 18.58 15.49
N PHE A 83 -32.86 17.31 15.63
CA PHE A 83 -34.25 16.88 15.57
C PHE A 83 -34.71 16.33 16.92
N ILE A 84 -35.67 17.01 17.56
CA ILE A 84 -36.27 16.64 18.86
C ILE A 84 -37.01 15.30 18.71
N LEU A 85 -36.33 14.18 18.91
CA LEU A 85 -36.94 12.83 18.90
C LEU A 85 -36.68 12.14 20.25
N SER A 86 -37.68 12.26 21.14
CA SER A 86 -37.94 11.44 22.33
C SER A 86 -36.72 10.78 23.01
N GLY A 87 -36.24 11.37 24.11
CA GLY A 87 -34.96 11.10 24.77
C GLY A 87 -34.53 9.65 25.11
N ILE A 88 -35.39 8.64 24.97
CA ILE A 88 -35.00 7.22 25.14
C ILE A 88 -34.30 6.68 23.88
N THR A 89 -34.79 7.03 22.69
CA THR A 89 -34.16 6.63 21.41
C THR A 89 -32.86 7.38 21.15
N GLU A 90 -32.78 8.64 21.59
CA GLU A 90 -31.55 9.45 21.55
C GLU A 90 -30.45 8.88 22.43
N THR A 91 -30.75 8.50 23.67
CA THR A 91 -29.72 8.01 24.60
C THR A 91 -29.13 6.67 24.14
N LEU A 92 -29.97 5.74 23.65
CA LEU A 92 -29.51 4.49 23.04
C LEU A 92 -28.72 4.74 21.75
N GLY A 93 -29.15 5.69 20.92
CA GLY A 93 -28.46 6.08 19.69
C GLY A 93 -27.07 6.69 19.94
N ILE A 94 -26.93 7.51 20.98
CA ILE A 94 -25.65 8.12 21.39
C ILE A 94 -24.69 7.05 21.91
N ILE A 95 -25.16 6.13 22.75
CA ILE A 95 -24.33 5.05 23.29
C ILE A 95 -23.84 4.13 22.15
N VAL A 96 -24.74 3.65 21.30
CA VAL A 96 -24.38 2.80 20.15
C VAL A 96 -23.49 3.56 19.16
N GLY A 97 -23.75 4.85 18.93
CA GLY A 97 -22.93 5.71 18.08
C GLY A 97 -21.52 5.93 18.63
N PHE A 98 -21.38 6.14 19.94
CA PHE A 98 -20.08 6.34 20.59
C PHE A 98 -19.25 5.05 20.62
N PHE A 99 -19.86 3.93 21.01
CA PHE A 99 -19.20 2.62 20.99
C PHE A 99 -18.86 2.17 19.56
N GLY A 100 -19.75 2.40 18.59
CA GLY A 100 -19.49 2.09 17.18
C GLY A 100 -18.36 2.93 16.59
N THR A 101 -18.36 4.24 16.83
CA THR A 101 -17.28 5.14 16.36
C THR A 101 -15.94 4.77 16.98
N THR A 102 -15.93 4.49 18.29
CA THR A 102 -14.72 4.05 19.00
C THR A 102 -14.17 2.76 18.41
N LEU A 103 -15.04 1.79 18.11
CA LEU A 103 -14.64 0.54 17.45
C LEU A 103 -13.99 0.80 16.09
N PHE A 104 -14.56 1.66 15.24
CA PHE A 104 -13.97 1.99 13.94
C PHE A 104 -12.64 2.74 14.06
N VAL A 105 -12.49 3.62 15.06
CA VAL A 105 -11.22 4.31 15.33
C VAL A 105 -10.14 3.32 15.77
N VAL A 106 -10.48 2.39 16.66
CA VAL A 106 -9.56 1.32 17.09
C VAL A 106 -9.18 0.43 15.90
N LEU A 107 -10.14 0.05 15.06
CA LEU A 107 -9.87 -0.68 13.83
C LEU A 107 -8.88 0.08 12.94
N LEU A 108 -9.14 1.35 12.65
CA LEU A 108 -8.25 2.20 11.85
C LEU A 108 -6.84 2.28 12.41
N PHE A 109 -6.70 2.35 13.72
CA PHE A 109 -5.39 2.38 14.37
C PHE A 109 -4.60 1.08 14.09
N PHE A 110 -5.22 -0.08 14.32
CA PHE A 110 -4.56 -1.37 14.12
C PHE A 110 -4.25 -1.65 12.66
N THR A 111 -5.22 -1.43 11.77
CA THR A 111 -5.03 -1.63 10.32
C THR A 111 -4.06 -0.61 9.71
N GLY A 112 -3.97 0.60 10.27
CA GLY A 112 -2.94 1.59 9.95
C GLY A 112 -1.55 1.05 10.29
N LYS A 113 -1.35 0.57 11.52
CA LYS A 113 -0.08 -0.04 11.94
C LYS A 113 0.32 -1.26 11.10
N LEU A 114 -0.63 -2.13 10.78
CA LEU A 114 -0.37 -3.30 9.93
C LEU A 114 0.02 -2.88 8.50
N ASN A 115 -0.60 -1.83 7.94
CA ASN A 115 -0.22 -1.31 6.64
C ASN A 115 1.23 -0.78 6.63
N ASP A 116 1.65 -0.09 7.68
CA ASP A 116 3.02 0.42 7.79
C ASP A 116 4.04 -0.71 7.90
N LEU A 117 3.72 -1.76 8.66
CA LEU A 117 4.56 -2.96 8.78
C LEU A 117 4.71 -3.66 7.43
N TYR A 118 3.61 -3.91 6.72
CA TYR A 118 3.67 -4.50 5.38
C TYR A 118 4.41 -3.63 4.36
N TYR A 119 4.38 -2.31 4.52
CA TYR A 119 5.17 -1.41 3.69
C TYR A 119 6.68 -1.57 3.93
N GLN A 120 7.09 -1.71 5.20
CA GLN A 120 8.49 -1.98 5.54
C GLN A 120 8.95 -3.32 4.98
N ASP A 121 8.13 -4.37 5.09
CA ASP A 121 8.43 -5.68 4.53
C ASP A 121 8.62 -5.62 3.01
N LEU A 122 7.73 -4.93 2.29
CA LEU A 122 7.84 -4.75 0.84
C LEU A 122 9.11 -3.99 0.45
N ASN A 123 9.50 -2.97 1.21
CA ASN A 123 10.75 -2.26 0.98
C ASN A 123 11.96 -3.18 1.20
N MET A 124 11.97 -3.97 2.27
CA MET A 124 13.06 -4.91 2.55
C MET A 124 13.18 -5.99 1.46
N MET A 125 12.04 -6.57 1.04
CA MET A 125 11.99 -7.55 -0.05
C MET A 125 12.50 -6.95 -1.37
N SER A 126 12.09 -5.73 -1.71
CA SER A 126 12.56 -5.04 -2.91
C SER A 126 14.06 -4.76 -2.86
N SER A 127 14.60 -4.36 -1.71
CA SER A 127 16.03 -4.15 -1.50
C SER A 127 16.82 -5.44 -1.68
N HIS A 128 16.28 -6.57 -1.20
CA HIS A 128 16.89 -7.87 -1.40
C HIS A 128 16.91 -8.29 -2.87
N ILE A 129 15.81 -8.07 -3.60
CA ILE A 129 15.75 -8.29 -5.06
C ILE A 129 16.78 -7.43 -5.79
N ILE A 130 16.86 -6.13 -5.48
CA ILE A 130 17.86 -5.22 -6.06
C ILE A 130 19.28 -5.75 -5.82
N THR A 131 19.55 -6.23 -4.61
CA THR A 131 20.86 -6.78 -4.25
C THR A 131 21.22 -8.03 -5.06
N ILE A 132 20.24 -8.90 -5.34
CA ILE A 132 20.46 -10.06 -6.19
C ILE A 132 20.75 -9.58 -7.62
N TYR A 133 19.91 -8.70 -8.18
CA TYR A 133 20.11 -8.17 -9.53
C TYR A 133 21.42 -7.41 -9.69
N SER A 134 21.88 -6.67 -8.68
CA SER A 134 23.15 -5.96 -8.73
C SER A 134 24.37 -6.90 -8.79
N LYS A 135 24.28 -8.10 -8.19
CA LYS A 135 25.35 -9.12 -8.27
C LYS A 135 25.49 -9.66 -9.69
N HIS A 136 24.37 -9.89 -10.37
CA HIS A 136 24.33 -10.31 -11.78
C HIS A 136 24.70 -9.18 -12.76
N LYS A 137 24.79 -7.95 -12.26
CA LYS A 137 25.21 -6.75 -12.99
C LYS A 137 26.65 -6.30 -12.74
N MET A 138 27.46 -7.02 -11.96
CA MET A 138 28.91 -6.76 -11.83
C MET A 138 29.71 -7.17 -13.08
N VAL A 139 29.18 -6.87 -14.27
CA VAL A 139 29.91 -6.77 -15.56
C VAL A 139 29.62 -5.41 -16.24
N ASP A 140 28.85 -4.52 -15.59
CA ASP A 140 28.54 -3.18 -16.11
C ASP A 140 29.17 -2.14 -15.18
N GLU A 141 30.46 -1.85 -15.42
CA GLU A 141 31.30 -0.86 -14.70
C GLU A 141 30.66 0.54 -14.59
N ASN A 142 29.59 0.80 -15.33
CA ASN A 142 28.87 2.07 -15.36
C ASN A 142 27.87 2.29 -14.21
N LEU A 143 27.65 1.32 -13.32
CA LEU A 143 26.77 1.50 -12.14
C LEU A 143 27.51 1.91 -10.86
N TYR A 144 28.82 1.67 -10.80
CA TYR A 144 29.65 2.01 -9.64
C TYR A 144 30.88 2.86 -10.02
N GLY A 145 31.11 3.12 -11.31
CA GLY A 145 32.10 4.08 -11.79
C GLY A 145 31.64 5.52 -11.61
N GLY A 146 32.18 6.19 -10.58
CA GLY A 146 32.36 7.65 -10.54
C GLY A 146 31.15 8.55 -10.28
N GLU A 147 29.95 8.21 -10.75
CA GLU A 147 28.77 9.10 -10.65
C GLU A 147 27.53 8.36 -10.11
N ASN A 148 27.59 7.94 -8.84
CA ASN A 148 26.40 7.61 -8.06
C ASN A 148 25.60 8.89 -7.72
N SER A 149 25.24 9.67 -8.73
CA SER A 149 24.36 10.81 -8.53
C SER A 149 22.91 10.31 -8.48
N TYR A 150 22.16 10.82 -7.53
CA TYR A 150 20.69 10.73 -7.49
C TYR A 150 20.04 11.04 -8.86
N GLN A 151 20.71 11.81 -9.70
CA GLN A 151 20.29 12.14 -11.05
C GLN A 151 20.31 10.93 -12.01
N SER A 152 21.31 10.05 -11.93
CA SER A 152 21.37 8.82 -12.74
C SER A 152 20.25 7.84 -12.36
N PHE A 153 19.91 7.79 -11.06
CA PHE A 153 18.71 7.09 -10.57
C PHE A 153 17.45 7.73 -11.17
N ILE A 154 17.23 9.03 -10.99
CA ILE A 154 16.07 9.77 -11.54
C ILE A 154 15.92 9.56 -13.06
N ASN A 155 17.01 9.65 -13.82
CA ASN A 155 16.99 9.49 -15.27
C ASN A 155 16.55 8.09 -15.68
N PHE A 156 17.10 7.04 -15.06
CA PHE A 156 16.65 5.66 -15.25
C PHE A 156 15.14 5.50 -14.98
N PHE A 157 14.61 6.13 -13.92
CA PHE A 157 13.18 6.10 -13.64
C PHE A 157 12.35 6.90 -14.65
N SER A 158 12.83 8.05 -15.13
CA SER A 158 12.10 8.91 -16.06
C SER A 158 11.96 8.32 -17.46
N GLU A 159 12.94 7.54 -17.90
CA GLU A 159 12.97 6.94 -19.24
C GLU A 159 12.14 5.65 -19.32
N ASN A 160 12.04 4.90 -18.22
CA ASN A 160 11.44 3.56 -18.20
C ASN A 160 10.02 3.52 -17.60
N LEU A 161 9.45 4.66 -17.17
CA LEU A 161 8.08 4.76 -16.62
C LEU A 161 7.10 5.57 -17.50
N LYS A 162 7.42 5.81 -18.78
CA LYS A 162 6.44 6.25 -19.78
C LYS A 162 5.66 5.06 -20.34
#